data_AF-A0A3P9H483-F1
#
_entry.id   AF-A0A3P9H483-F1
#
_cell.length_a   1.000
_cell.length_b   1.000
_cell.length_c   1.000
_cell.angle_alpha   90.00
_cell.angle_beta   90.00
_cell.angle_gamma   90.00
#
_symmetry.space_group_name_H-M   'P 1'
#
loop_
_entity.id
_entity.type
_entity.pdbx_description
1 polymer ?
#
loop_
_entity_poly.entity_id
_entity_poly.type
_entity_poly.pdbx_seq_one_letter_code
_entity_poly.pdbx_strand_id
1 'polypeptide(L)'
;MVMKRPKLGVFLFVAFLLAYLLFLKYHYSTSKASNFRPPPHAESKLARAGDDRPVSADGLDFQYGVMFDAGSTGTRVHIFKLQMKSKEPPTVDHETFKAIKPGLSAYADDPEKCAAGIQELLDVAKSSVPPSMWAKTPLVLKATAGLRLLPGEKAKQLLEKVRQIFHESPFLSRDDSVSIMDGTDEGISAWITVNVLIGGLSRADITTVGMLDLGGGSTQITFSPRDEKTIQMSPIDFIRSFQMFDRTHTVYTHSYLGLGLMSARLTILGGSVDPPGGSTELVSPCLPPQYSGRWEHADVVFTVKGQKAGEPVFETCLTRVQKVLYGKIKRVSEVVSMDFYAFSFYYDRAVNLGIIDEKMGGAIRVSDYTDAARRVCSGPSAEPQQNPFLCLDLVYISVLLQEFGFPPHQQLRLARTINQVETSWALGATFNYMETLRGS
;
A
#
# COMPACT_ATOMS: atom_id res chain seq x y z
N MET A 1 45.80 42.40 -40.60
CA MET A 1 46.24 40.99 -40.54
C MET A 1 45.33 40.26 -39.56
N VAL A 2 44.33 39.51 -40.05
CA VAL A 2 43.32 38.86 -39.19
C VAL A 2 43.87 37.52 -38.70
N MET A 3 44.17 37.44 -37.40
CA MET A 3 44.62 36.21 -36.74
C MET A 3 43.45 35.26 -36.52
N LYS A 4 43.48 34.09 -37.18
CA LYS A 4 42.60 32.94 -36.94
C LYS A 4 42.88 32.35 -35.54
N ARG A 5 41.87 32.30 -34.66
CA ARG A 5 41.90 31.53 -33.41
C ARG A 5 41.82 30.02 -33.71
N PRO A 6 42.47 29.14 -32.91
CA PRO A 6 42.66 27.74 -33.28
C PRO A 6 41.40 26.91 -33.02
N LYS A 7 41.08 26.01 -33.96
CA LYS A 7 39.93 25.09 -33.96
C LYS A 7 40.01 23.96 -32.91
N LEU A 8 40.90 24.07 -31.91
CA LEU A 8 41.25 22.96 -31.02
C LEU A 8 40.10 22.52 -30.10
N GLY A 9 39.28 23.47 -29.62
CA GLY A 9 38.12 23.17 -28.77
C GLY A 9 37.01 22.41 -29.49
N VAL A 10 36.81 22.67 -30.78
CA VAL A 10 35.79 21.95 -31.59
C VAL A 10 36.25 20.51 -31.85
N PHE A 11 37.54 20.29 -32.12
CA PHE A 11 38.08 18.95 -32.29
C PHE A 11 37.98 18.10 -31.01
N LEU A 12 38.25 18.69 -29.84
CA LEU A 12 38.08 18.01 -28.56
C LEU A 12 36.62 17.63 -28.29
N PHE A 13 35.69 18.55 -28.53
CA PHE A 13 34.25 18.26 -28.34
C PHE A 13 33.76 17.14 -29.26
N VAL A 14 34.15 17.16 -30.55
CA VAL A 14 33.78 16.11 -31.51
C VAL A 14 34.41 14.76 -31.14
N ALA A 15 35.64 14.76 -30.64
CA ALA A 15 36.29 13.53 -30.18
C ALA A 15 35.59 12.92 -28.94
N PHE A 16 35.19 13.74 -27.96
CA PHE A 16 34.43 13.27 -26.81
C PHE A 16 33.04 12.76 -27.19
N LEU A 17 32.36 13.44 -28.13
CA LEU A 17 31.06 13.01 -28.63
C LEU A 17 31.15 11.66 -29.36
N LEU A 18 32.17 11.46 -30.19
CA LEU A 18 32.41 10.18 -30.88
C LEU A 18 32.76 9.06 -29.90
N ALA A 19 33.60 9.33 -28.89
CA ALA A 19 33.91 8.36 -27.85
C ALA A 19 32.66 7.96 -27.04
N TYR A 20 31.80 8.92 -26.70
CA TYR A 20 30.53 8.68 -26.02
C TYR A 20 29.55 7.87 -26.86
N LEU A 21 29.43 8.17 -28.16
CA LEU A 21 28.57 7.41 -29.07
C LEU A 21 29.08 5.98 -29.31
N LEU A 22 30.41 5.79 -29.36
CA LEU A 22 31.02 4.45 -29.43
C LEU A 22 30.80 3.66 -28.13
N PHE A 23 30.89 4.32 -26.97
CA PHE A 23 30.58 3.72 -25.67
C PHE A 23 29.11 3.29 -25.59
N LEU A 24 28.18 4.15 -26.01
CA LEU A 24 26.75 3.81 -26.07
C LEU A 24 26.50 2.64 -27.03
N LYS A 25 27.08 2.64 -28.23
CA LYS A 25 26.93 1.55 -29.20
C LYS A 25 27.50 0.23 -28.66
N TYR A 26 28.63 0.27 -27.97
CA TYR A 26 29.23 -0.91 -27.34
C TYR A 26 28.32 -1.47 -26.24
N HIS A 27 27.84 -0.62 -25.32
CA HIS A 27 26.95 -1.06 -24.25
C HIS A 27 25.59 -1.55 -24.73
N TYR A 28 25.03 -0.94 -25.79
CA TYR A 28 23.79 -1.42 -26.41
C TYR A 28 23.99 -2.72 -27.19
N SER A 29 25.18 -2.94 -27.77
CA SER A 29 25.50 -4.19 -28.48
C SER A 29 25.78 -5.36 -27.52
N THR A 30 26.21 -5.09 -26.28
CA THR A 30 26.40 -6.11 -25.23
C THR A 30 25.12 -6.44 -24.46
N SER A 31 24.05 -5.66 -24.63
CA SER A 31 22.71 -5.99 -24.13
C SER A 31 21.86 -6.63 -25.24
N LYS A 32 22.30 -7.81 -25.71
CA LYS A 32 21.44 -8.70 -26.49
C LYS A 32 21.17 -9.96 -25.69
N ALA A 33 19.89 -10.16 -25.42
CA ALA A 33 19.31 -11.30 -24.75
C ALA A 33 19.85 -12.63 -25.32
N SER A 34 20.08 -13.58 -24.42
CA SER A 34 20.42 -14.95 -24.80
C SER A 34 19.29 -15.56 -25.62
N ASN A 35 19.64 -16.13 -26.77
CA ASN A 35 18.73 -16.89 -27.62
C ASN A 35 18.34 -18.18 -26.91
N PHE A 36 17.18 -18.20 -26.25
CA PHE A 36 16.57 -19.42 -25.74
C PHE A 36 15.99 -20.22 -26.91
N ARG A 37 16.58 -21.39 -27.16
CA ARG A 37 16.09 -22.41 -28.12
C ARG A 37 15.20 -23.39 -27.35
N PRO A 38 13.91 -23.53 -27.66
CA PRO A 38 13.09 -24.58 -27.07
C PRO A 38 13.47 -25.97 -27.63
N PRO A 39 13.39 -27.05 -26.81
CA PRO A 39 13.68 -28.42 -27.23
C PRO A 39 12.59 -28.97 -28.19
N PRO A 40 12.90 -30.00 -29.00
CA PRO A 40 12.02 -30.47 -30.06
C PRO A 40 10.78 -31.18 -29.52
N HIS A 41 9.66 -30.93 -30.18
CA HIS A 41 8.34 -31.54 -29.94
C HIS A 41 8.39 -33.08 -30.01
N ALA A 42 7.80 -33.74 -29.01
CA ALA A 42 7.35 -35.12 -29.13
C ALA A 42 5.99 -35.13 -29.84
N GLU A 43 5.90 -35.90 -30.93
CA GLU A 43 4.70 -36.09 -31.75
C GLU A 43 3.54 -36.67 -30.94
N SER A 44 2.34 -36.09 -31.10
CA SER A 44 1.10 -36.68 -30.59
C SER A 44 0.54 -37.69 -31.60
N LYS A 45 0.16 -38.87 -31.11
CA LYS A 45 -0.59 -39.85 -31.89
C LYS A 45 -2.04 -39.40 -32.02
N LEU A 46 -2.47 -39.35 -33.28
CA LEU A 46 -3.85 -39.18 -33.74
C LEU A 46 -4.81 -40.16 -33.05
N ALA A 47 -5.88 -39.65 -32.44
CA ALA A 47 -7.10 -40.41 -32.13
C ALA A 47 -8.33 -39.55 -32.46
N ARG A 48 -9.38 -40.24 -32.90
CA ARG A 48 -10.42 -39.80 -33.83
C ARG A 48 -11.49 -38.85 -33.25
N ALA A 49 -12.13 -38.16 -34.19
CA ALA A 49 -13.25 -37.23 -34.07
C ALA A 49 -14.46 -37.75 -33.28
N GLY A 50 -15.07 -36.84 -32.52
CA GLY A 50 -16.42 -36.98 -31.95
C GLY A 50 -16.71 -36.01 -30.81
N ASP A 51 -17.50 -34.98 -31.12
CA ASP A 51 -18.33 -34.12 -30.26
C ASP A 51 -17.73 -32.82 -29.65
N ASP A 52 -18.42 -31.71 -29.93
CA ASP A 52 -18.05 -30.32 -29.72
C ASP A 52 -18.30 -29.86 -28.27
N ARG A 53 -17.25 -29.82 -27.42
CA ARG A 53 -17.08 -28.84 -26.32
C ARG A 53 -15.59 -28.63 -26.03
N PRO A 54 -15.04 -27.41 -26.08
CA PRO A 54 -13.65 -27.19 -25.66
C PRO A 54 -13.61 -27.17 -24.14
N VAL A 55 -13.45 -28.34 -23.53
CA VAL A 55 -12.90 -28.46 -22.18
C VAL A 55 -11.40 -28.30 -22.36
N SER A 56 -10.84 -27.19 -21.86
CA SER A 56 -9.40 -26.93 -21.90
C SER A 56 -8.62 -28.10 -21.27
N ALA A 57 -7.57 -28.54 -21.96
CA ALA A 57 -6.67 -29.60 -21.52
C ALA A 57 -5.73 -29.10 -20.40
N ASP A 58 -6.35 -28.83 -19.26
CA ASP A 58 -5.90 -28.91 -17.87
C ASP A 58 -7.10 -28.39 -17.09
N GLY A 59 -7.71 -29.22 -16.24
CA GLY A 59 -9.01 -28.96 -15.58
C GLY A 59 -9.03 -27.84 -14.54
N LEU A 60 -8.36 -26.72 -14.82
CA LEU A 60 -8.24 -25.55 -13.96
C LEU A 60 -9.04 -24.37 -14.54
N ASP A 61 -10.09 -23.97 -13.82
CA ASP A 61 -10.84 -22.75 -14.13
C ASP A 61 -10.07 -21.53 -13.59
N PHE A 62 -9.61 -20.65 -14.48
CA PHE A 62 -8.89 -19.43 -14.11
C PHE A 62 -9.76 -18.20 -14.35
N GLN A 63 -9.81 -17.33 -13.34
CA GLN A 63 -10.43 -16.02 -13.43
C GLN A 63 -9.38 -14.93 -13.16
N TYR A 64 -9.61 -13.75 -13.69
CA TYR A 64 -8.75 -12.58 -13.47
C TYR A 64 -9.53 -11.51 -12.72
N GLY A 65 -8.84 -10.70 -11.93
CA GLY A 65 -9.38 -9.50 -11.33
C GLY A 65 -8.35 -8.38 -11.36
N VAL A 66 -8.77 -7.17 -11.76
CA VAL A 66 -7.93 -5.98 -11.80
C VAL A 66 -8.42 -5.00 -10.74
N MET A 67 -7.60 -4.77 -9.71
CA MET A 67 -7.91 -3.90 -8.58
C MET A 67 -6.94 -2.73 -8.52
N PHE A 68 -7.47 -1.52 -8.57
CA PHE A 68 -6.73 -0.29 -8.36
C PHE A 68 -6.89 0.16 -6.90
N ASP A 69 -5.76 0.30 -6.20
CA ASP A 69 -5.67 0.97 -4.90
C ASP A 69 -5.27 2.43 -5.13
N ALA A 70 -6.24 3.34 -4.94
CA ALA A 70 -5.99 4.77 -4.95
C ALA A 70 -5.69 5.29 -3.55
N GLY A 71 -4.47 5.04 -3.10
CA GLY A 71 -3.92 5.49 -1.83
C GLY A 71 -3.54 6.98 -1.81
N SER A 72 -3.36 7.51 -0.60
CA SER A 72 -2.96 8.92 -0.37
C SER A 72 -1.58 9.27 -0.90
N THR A 73 -0.65 8.32 -0.96
CA THR A 73 0.76 8.55 -1.35
C THR A 73 1.10 8.04 -2.75
N GLY A 74 0.16 7.37 -3.42
CA GLY A 74 0.36 6.74 -4.72
C GLY A 74 -0.84 5.90 -5.12
N THR A 75 -0.96 5.64 -6.42
CA THR A 75 -1.98 4.76 -7.00
C THR A 75 -1.31 3.47 -7.48
N ARG A 76 -1.93 2.32 -7.22
CA ARG A 76 -1.40 0.99 -7.54
C ARG A 76 -2.43 0.21 -8.35
N VAL A 77 -1.97 -0.68 -9.22
CA VAL A 77 -2.80 -1.69 -9.87
C VAL A 77 -2.28 -3.07 -9.50
N HIS A 78 -3.22 -3.95 -9.15
CA HIS A 78 -3.02 -5.36 -8.87
C HIS A 78 -3.81 -6.16 -9.90
N ILE A 79 -3.15 -7.06 -10.62
CA ILE A 79 -3.78 -7.99 -11.55
C ILE A 79 -3.58 -9.39 -11.01
N PHE A 80 -4.67 -9.97 -10.51
CA PHE A 80 -4.66 -11.31 -9.95
C PHE A 80 -5.11 -12.31 -11.00
N LYS A 81 -4.30 -13.35 -11.23
CA LYS A 81 -4.73 -14.58 -11.89
C LYS A 81 -5.08 -15.59 -10.79
N LEU A 82 -6.35 -15.95 -10.73
CA LEU A 82 -6.94 -16.74 -9.66
C LEU A 82 -7.33 -18.11 -10.19
N GLN A 83 -6.82 -19.16 -9.56
CA GLN A 83 -7.29 -20.51 -9.78
C GLN A 83 -8.53 -20.75 -8.93
N MET A 84 -9.65 -20.95 -9.61
CA MET A 84 -10.94 -21.12 -8.96
C MET A 84 -11.08 -22.53 -8.39
N LYS A 85 -11.66 -22.59 -7.19
CA LYS A 85 -11.99 -23.83 -6.50
C LYS A 85 -13.45 -23.80 -6.10
N SER A 86 -14.09 -24.97 -6.07
CA SER A 86 -15.55 -25.09 -5.85
C SER A 86 -15.97 -25.01 -4.38
N LYS A 87 -15.09 -25.34 -3.43
CA LYS A 87 -15.40 -25.41 -1.98
C LYS A 87 -14.31 -24.80 -1.08
N GLU A 88 -13.30 -24.18 -1.68
CA GLU A 88 -12.16 -23.59 -0.97
C GLU A 88 -11.94 -22.17 -1.50
N PRO A 89 -11.29 -21.29 -0.71
CA PRO A 89 -10.82 -20.02 -1.21
C PRO A 89 -10.00 -20.20 -2.51
N PRO A 90 -10.20 -19.34 -3.53
CA PRO A 90 -9.38 -19.38 -4.74
C PRO A 90 -7.91 -19.17 -4.37
N THR A 91 -7.02 -19.86 -5.07
CA THR A 91 -5.58 -19.66 -4.92
C THR A 91 -5.07 -18.64 -5.92
N VAL A 92 -4.16 -17.78 -5.50
CA VAL A 92 -3.49 -16.84 -6.40
C VAL A 92 -2.39 -17.59 -7.14
N ASP A 93 -2.55 -17.74 -8.45
CA ASP A 93 -1.53 -18.32 -9.33
C ASP A 93 -0.42 -17.30 -9.61
N HIS A 94 -0.82 -16.05 -9.87
CA HIS A 94 0.09 -14.96 -10.14
C HIS A 94 -0.53 -13.60 -9.78
N GLU A 95 0.31 -12.68 -9.32
CA GLU A 95 -0.01 -11.26 -9.22
C GLU A 95 0.95 -10.46 -10.12
N THR A 96 0.41 -9.60 -10.96
CA THR A 96 1.16 -8.50 -11.57
C THR A 96 0.85 -7.20 -10.83
N PHE A 97 1.90 -6.50 -10.39
CA PHE A 97 1.79 -5.30 -9.56
C PHE A 97 2.53 -4.12 -10.21
N LYS A 98 1.91 -2.94 -10.20
CA LYS A 98 2.56 -1.68 -10.59
C LYS A 98 2.04 -0.52 -9.73
N ALA A 99 2.94 0.37 -9.33
CA ALA A 99 2.62 1.57 -8.57
C ALA A 99 3.13 2.83 -9.28
N ILE A 100 2.40 3.94 -9.12
CA ILE A 100 2.77 5.28 -9.56
C ILE A 100 2.59 6.31 -8.44
N LYS A 101 3.27 7.45 -8.58
CA LYS A 101 3.16 8.61 -7.70
C LYS A 101 2.98 9.89 -8.52
N PRO A 102 2.29 10.92 -8.00
CA PRO A 102 1.58 10.97 -6.72
C PRO A 102 0.27 10.15 -6.73
N GLY A 103 -0.42 10.08 -5.58
CA GLY A 103 -1.75 9.45 -5.48
C GLY A 103 -2.86 10.32 -6.07
N LEU A 104 -4.06 9.76 -6.22
CA LEU A 104 -5.19 10.46 -6.87
C LEU A 104 -5.56 11.80 -6.21
N SER A 105 -5.40 11.93 -4.89
CA SER A 105 -5.75 13.15 -4.16
C SER A 105 -4.93 14.37 -4.58
N ALA A 106 -3.72 14.19 -5.12
CA ALA A 106 -2.88 15.29 -5.61
C ALA A 106 -3.42 15.94 -6.91
N TYR A 107 -4.43 15.32 -7.53
CA TYR A 107 -5.12 15.85 -8.72
C TYR A 107 -6.49 16.43 -8.38
N ALA A 108 -6.80 16.65 -7.10
CA ALA A 108 -8.13 17.09 -6.64
C ALA A 108 -8.58 18.42 -7.24
N ASP A 109 -7.65 19.30 -7.61
CA ASP A 109 -7.93 20.59 -8.25
C ASP A 109 -7.95 20.52 -9.79
N ASP A 110 -7.45 19.44 -10.39
CA ASP A 110 -7.39 19.25 -11.83
C ASP A 110 -7.53 17.76 -12.18
N PRO A 111 -8.77 17.21 -12.15
CA PRO A 111 -9.03 15.79 -12.35
C PRO A 111 -8.51 15.24 -13.68
N GLU A 112 -8.39 16.06 -14.72
CA GLU A 112 -7.88 15.65 -16.04
C GLU A 112 -6.43 15.15 -15.97
N LYS A 113 -5.61 15.72 -15.08
CA LYS A 113 -4.20 15.30 -14.91
C LYS A 113 -4.04 13.87 -14.42
N CYS A 114 -5.06 13.27 -13.79
CA CYS A 114 -4.95 11.88 -13.33
C CYS A 114 -5.02 10.86 -14.48
N ALA A 115 -5.57 11.26 -15.65
CA ALA A 115 -5.88 10.35 -16.75
C ALA A 115 -4.65 9.60 -17.28
N ALA A 116 -3.53 10.30 -17.48
CA ALA A 116 -2.30 9.68 -17.99
C ALA A 116 -1.77 8.57 -17.06
N GLY A 117 -1.81 8.81 -15.74
CA GLY A 117 -1.39 7.81 -14.75
C GLY A 117 -2.32 6.61 -14.69
N ILE A 118 -3.64 6.84 -14.75
CA ILE A 118 -4.62 5.74 -14.80
C ILE A 118 -4.46 4.93 -16.09
N GLN A 119 -4.21 5.58 -17.23
CA GLN A 119 -3.98 4.88 -18.50
C GLN A 119 -2.70 4.04 -18.46
N GLU A 120 -1.60 4.54 -17.88
CA GLU A 120 -0.37 3.76 -17.69
C GLU A 120 -0.64 2.45 -16.94
N LEU A 121 -1.36 2.52 -15.82
CA LEU A 121 -1.72 1.35 -15.03
C LEU A 121 -2.69 0.41 -15.76
N LEU A 122 -3.64 0.96 -16.51
CA LEU A 122 -4.59 0.18 -17.31
C LEU A 122 -3.89 -0.58 -18.45
N ASP A 123 -2.86 0.00 -19.05
CA ASP A 123 -2.07 -0.66 -20.09
C ASP A 123 -1.26 -1.85 -19.53
N VAL A 124 -0.78 -1.76 -18.27
CA VAL A 124 -0.22 -2.93 -17.57
C VAL A 124 -1.27 -4.03 -17.46
N ALA A 125 -2.51 -3.70 -17.09
CA ALA A 125 -3.59 -4.69 -17.00
C ALA A 125 -3.91 -5.33 -18.35
N LYS A 126 -4.00 -4.55 -19.44
CA LYS A 126 -4.21 -5.07 -20.80
C LYS A 126 -3.08 -6.01 -21.23
N SER A 127 -1.84 -5.72 -20.85
CA SER A 127 -0.69 -6.57 -21.18
C SER A 127 -0.64 -7.87 -20.39
N SER A 128 -1.25 -7.89 -19.20
CA SER A 128 -1.22 -9.03 -18.27
C SER A 128 -2.39 -10.00 -18.46
N VAL A 129 -3.56 -9.50 -18.86
CA VAL A 129 -4.78 -10.30 -19.05
C VAL A 129 -4.95 -10.66 -20.52
N PRO A 130 -5.20 -11.94 -20.88
CA PRO A 130 -5.46 -12.33 -22.27
C PRO A 130 -6.67 -11.58 -22.87
N PRO A 131 -6.62 -11.14 -24.15
CA PRO A 131 -7.71 -10.37 -24.77
C PRO A 131 -9.08 -11.06 -24.72
N SER A 132 -9.11 -12.40 -24.80
CA SER A 132 -10.35 -13.19 -24.69
C SER A 132 -11.01 -13.14 -23.32
N MET A 133 -10.30 -12.66 -22.29
CA MET A 133 -10.78 -12.57 -20.91
C MET A 133 -11.15 -11.15 -20.49
N TRP A 134 -10.81 -10.12 -21.28
CA TRP A 134 -11.03 -8.71 -20.90
C TRP A 134 -12.48 -8.43 -20.50
N ALA A 135 -13.45 -8.77 -21.36
CA ALA A 135 -14.87 -8.50 -21.11
C ALA A 135 -15.46 -9.23 -19.89
N LYS A 136 -14.77 -10.23 -19.33
CA LYS A 136 -15.18 -10.98 -18.13
C LYS A 136 -14.38 -10.59 -16.88
N THR A 137 -13.29 -9.84 -17.05
CA THR A 137 -12.37 -9.51 -15.98
C THR A 137 -12.81 -8.21 -15.33
N PRO A 138 -13.25 -8.23 -14.04
CA PRO A 138 -13.62 -7.01 -13.34
C PRO A 138 -12.44 -6.06 -13.23
N LEU A 139 -12.70 -4.80 -13.57
CA LEU A 139 -11.80 -3.67 -13.41
C LEU A 139 -12.40 -2.74 -12.35
N VAL A 140 -11.75 -2.65 -11.19
CA VAL A 140 -12.29 -1.98 -10.01
C VAL A 140 -11.25 -1.00 -9.47
N LEU A 141 -11.69 0.19 -9.06
CA LEU A 141 -10.87 1.14 -8.31
C LEU A 141 -11.54 1.45 -6.97
N LYS A 142 -10.76 1.32 -5.91
CA LYS A 142 -11.17 1.70 -4.56
C LYS A 142 -10.19 2.73 -4.01
N ALA A 143 -10.71 3.92 -3.74
CA ALA A 143 -9.95 4.98 -3.09
C ALA A 143 -10.07 4.89 -1.57
N THR A 144 -8.98 5.20 -0.86
CA THR A 144 -8.90 5.07 0.60
C THR A 144 -8.95 6.43 1.29
N ALA A 145 -8.40 6.53 2.51
CA ALA A 145 -8.46 7.71 3.37
C ALA A 145 -8.03 9.02 2.69
N GLY A 146 -7.10 8.98 1.73
CA GLY A 146 -6.65 10.19 1.01
C GLY A 146 -7.78 10.93 0.31
N LEU A 147 -8.70 10.21 -0.34
CA LEU A 147 -9.86 10.82 -1.00
C LEU A 147 -11.01 11.08 -0.02
N ARG A 148 -11.15 10.28 1.06
CA ARG A 148 -12.13 10.54 2.13
C ARG A 148 -11.94 11.90 2.80
N LEU A 149 -10.70 12.39 2.84
CA LEU A 149 -10.32 13.65 3.48
C LEU A 149 -10.44 14.88 2.55
N LEU A 150 -10.77 14.70 1.27
CA LEU A 150 -10.93 15.82 0.34
C LEU A 150 -12.23 16.59 0.62
N PRO A 151 -12.22 17.93 0.59
CA PRO A 151 -13.42 18.74 0.79
C PRO A 151 -14.32 18.79 -0.46
N GLY A 152 -15.62 18.96 -0.23
CA GLY A 152 -16.62 19.23 -1.28
C GLY A 152 -16.74 18.10 -2.32
N GLU A 153 -16.96 18.48 -3.58
CA GLU A 153 -17.20 17.53 -4.68
C GLU A 153 -15.91 17.05 -5.37
N LYS A 154 -14.72 17.44 -4.88
CA LYS A 154 -13.43 17.13 -5.54
C LYS A 154 -13.22 15.64 -5.72
N ALA A 155 -13.48 14.85 -4.67
CA ALA A 155 -13.38 13.40 -4.73
C ALA A 155 -14.32 12.80 -5.78
N LYS A 156 -15.56 13.31 -5.88
CA LYS A 156 -16.54 12.84 -6.86
C LYS A 156 -16.11 13.14 -8.29
N GLN A 157 -15.61 14.34 -8.56
CA GLN A 157 -15.12 14.74 -9.89
C GLN A 157 -13.93 13.87 -10.33
N LEU A 158 -12.99 13.60 -9.42
CA LEU A 158 -11.88 12.67 -9.66
C LEU A 158 -12.37 11.26 -10.01
N LEU A 159 -13.27 10.70 -9.19
CA LEU A 159 -13.79 9.36 -9.43
C LEU A 159 -14.60 9.28 -10.72
N GLU A 160 -15.32 10.34 -11.08
CA GLU A 160 -16.05 10.40 -12.35
C GLU A 160 -15.11 10.35 -13.55
N LYS A 161 -13.98 11.07 -13.48
CA LYS A 161 -12.95 10.99 -14.53
C LYS A 161 -12.40 9.57 -14.67
N VAL A 162 -12.16 8.88 -13.56
CA VAL A 162 -11.72 7.48 -13.57
C VAL A 162 -12.80 6.56 -14.15
N ARG A 163 -14.08 6.76 -13.81
CA ARG A 163 -15.19 5.98 -14.39
C ARG A 163 -15.21 6.07 -15.89
N GLN A 164 -15.08 7.29 -16.45
CA GLN A 164 -15.04 7.48 -17.91
C GLN A 164 -13.93 6.65 -18.56
N ILE A 165 -12.71 6.71 -18.01
CA ILE A 165 -11.57 5.92 -18.51
C ILE A 165 -11.85 4.40 -18.42
N PHE A 166 -12.48 3.96 -17.33
CA PHE A 166 -12.80 2.54 -17.13
C PHE A 166 -13.90 2.05 -18.08
N HIS A 167 -14.92 2.86 -18.34
CA HIS A 167 -15.98 2.54 -19.31
C HIS A 167 -15.48 2.49 -20.76
N GLU A 168 -14.46 3.27 -21.11
CA GLU A 168 -13.79 3.22 -22.42
C GLU A 168 -12.85 2.01 -22.55
N SER A 169 -12.53 1.33 -21.45
CA SER A 169 -11.68 0.15 -21.45
C SER A 169 -12.43 -1.12 -21.89
N PRO A 170 -11.73 -2.16 -22.39
CA PRO A 170 -12.38 -3.42 -22.78
C PRO A 170 -12.72 -4.33 -21.59
N PHE A 171 -12.43 -3.91 -20.36
CA PHE A 171 -12.65 -4.70 -19.15
C PHE A 171 -14.10 -4.58 -18.64
N LEU A 172 -14.52 -5.53 -17.79
CA LEU A 172 -15.82 -5.44 -17.12
C LEU A 172 -15.77 -4.33 -16.06
N SER A 173 -16.41 -3.19 -16.34
CA SER A 173 -16.59 -2.09 -15.39
C SER A 173 -18.08 -1.75 -15.28
N ARG A 174 -18.62 -1.85 -14.07
CA ARG A 174 -19.97 -1.44 -13.67
C ARG A 174 -19.92 -0.05 -13.02
N ASP A 175 -21.09 0.56 -12.77
CA ASP A 175 -21.17 1.88 -12.13
C ASP A 175 -20.57 1.91 -10.71
N ASP A 176 -20.58 0.77 -10.02
CA ASP A 176 -20.03 0.57 -8.67
C ASP A 176 -18.53 0.20 -8.65
N SER A 177 -17.91 0.04 -9.83
CA SER A 177 -16.51 -0.36 -9.95
C SER A 177 -15.54 0.71 -9.47
N VAL A 178 -15.91 1.98 -9.51
CA VAL A 178 -15.08 3.09 -9.03
C VAL A 178 -15.77 3.77 -7.86
N SER A 179 -15.20 3.60 -6.66
CA SER A 179 -15.78 4.18 -5.44
C SER A 179 -14.72 4.48 -4.38
N ILE A 180 -15.13 5.22 -3.35
CA ILE A 180 -14.36 5.29 -2.10
C ILE A 180 -14.73 4.06 -1.27
N MET A 181 -13.73 3.36 -0.75
CA MET A 181 -13.92 2.23 0.17
C MET A 181 -14.20 2.78 1.57
N ASP A 182 -15.01 2.11 2.40
CA ASP A 182 -15.11 2.39 3.84
C ASP A 182 -13.82 1.91 4.54
N GLY A 183 -13.35 2.60 5.57
CA GLY A 183 -12.16 2.17 6.31
C GLY A 183 -12.34 0.80 6.99
N THR A 184 -13.57 0.47 7.38
CA THR A 184 -13.96 -0.83 7.92
C THR A 184 -13.79 -1.92 6.86
N ASP A 185 -14.25 -1.67 5.63
CA ASP A 185 -14.14 -2.62 4.51
C ASP A 185 -12.69 -2.80 4.07
N GLU A 186 -11.88 -1.74 4.17
CA GLU A 186 -10.43 -1.77 3.96
C GLU A 186 -9.76 -2.74 4.93
N GLY A 187 -10.07 -2.63 6.23
CA GLY A 187 -9.58 -3.55 7.26
C GLY A 187 -10.05 -5.00 7.07
N ILE A 188 -11.33 -5.21 6.75
CA ILE A 188 -11.87 -6.54 6.46
C ILE A 188 -11.17 -7.16 5.24
N SER A 189 -11.05 -6.41 4.15
CA SER A 189 -10.42 -6.88 2.90
C SER A 189 -8.93 -7.20 3.10
N ALA A 190 -8.24 -6.41 3.92
CA ALA A 190 -6.88 -6.69 4.33
C ALA A 190 -6.75 -7.97 5.17
N TRP A 191 -7.67 -8.16 6.12
CA TRP A 191 -7.72 -9.37 6.95
C TRP A 191 -8.00 -10.63 6.14
N ILE A 192 -8.92 -10.55 5.16
CA ILE A 192 -9.18 -11.61 4.19
C ILE A 192 -7.90 -11.92 3.43
N THR A 193 -7.20 -10.91 2.91
CA THR A 193 -5.95 -11.08 2.15
C THR A 193 -4.93 -11.88 2.95
N VAL A 194 -4.61 -11.44 4.16
CA VAL A 194 -3.64 -12.13 5.03
C VAL A 194 -4.07 -13.57 5.28
N ASN A 195 -5.33 -13.79 5.69
CA ASN A 195 -5.80 -15.12 6.08
C ASN A 195 -6.06 -16.05 4.90
N VAL A 196 -6.28 -15.56 3.68
CA VAL A 196 -6.24 -16.39 2.47
C VAL A 196 -4.81 -16.81 2.16
N LEU A 197 -3.86 -15.86 2.15
CA LEU A 197 -2.48 -16.13 1.72
C LEU A 197 -1.74 -17.09 2.67
N ILE A 198 -2.02 -17.05 3.97
CA ILE A 198 -1.45 -18.00 4.94
C ILE A 198 -2.29 -19.28 5.12
N GLY A 199 -3.41 -19.42 4.39
CA GLY A 199 -4.31 -20.58 4.49
C GLY A 199 -5.23 -20.60 5.73
N GLY A 200 -5.31 -19.50 6.48
CA GLY A 200 -6.17 -19.31 7.64
C GLY A 200 -7.68 -19.44 7.37
N LEU A 201 -8.12 -19.18 6.12
CA LEU A 201 -9.53 -19.32 5.73
C LEU A 201 -9.85 -20.66 5.03
N SER A 202 -8.88 -21.57 4.93
CA SER A 202 -9.09 -22.83 4.19
C SER A 202 -10.01 -23.82 4.91
N ARG A 203 -10.04 -23.81 6.25
CA ARG A 203 -10.86 -24.71 7.09
C ARG A 203 -11.39 -24.01 8.33
N ALA A 204 -12.38 -24.61 8.99
CA ALA A 204 -13.02 -24.01 10.16
C ALA A 204 -12.23 -24.13 11.47
N ASP A 205 -11.36 -25.12 11.57
CA ASP A 205 -10.52 -25.40 12.73
C ASP A 205 -9.20 -24.62 12.73
N ILE A 206 -8.87 -23.94 11.62
CA ILE A 206 -7.67 -23.13 11.54
C ILE A 206 -7.93 -21.78 12.19
N THR A 207 -7.04 -21.45 13.11
CA THR A 207 -7.07 -20.18 13.81
C THR A 207 -6.54 -19.07 12.90
N THR A 208 -7.35 -18.03 12.71
CA THR A 208 -6.96 -16.84 11.95
C THR A 208 -6.03 -15.94 12.75
N VAL A 209 -5.26 -15.12 12.03
CA VAL A 209 -4.40 -14.09 12.60
C VAL A 209 -5.07 -12.72 12.49
N GLY A 210 -4.66 -11.80 13.35
CA GLY A 210 -5.00 -10.39 13.22
C GLY A 210 -4.15 -9.69 12.16
N MET A 211 -4.59 -8.50 11.76
CA MET A 211 -3.84 -7.64 10.87
C MET A 211 -3.83 -6.19 11.36
N LEU A 212 -2.74 -5.49 11.05
CA LEU A 212 -2.54 -4.06 11.25
C LEU A 212 -2.08 -3.42 9.94
N ASP A 213 -2.77 -2.37 9.51
CA ASP A 213 -2.34 -1.54 8.39
C ASP A 213 -2.12 -0.11 8.89
N LEU A 214 -0.93 0.45 8.61
CA LEU A 214 -0.66 1.85 8.85
C LEU A 214 -0.44 2.54 7.51
N GLY A 215 -1.53 3.05 6.96
CA GLY A 215 -1.53 3.84 5.74
C GLY A 215 -1.12 5.30 5.98
N GLY A 216 -1.23 6.11 4.93
CA GLY A 216 -0.93 7.55 5.01
C GLY A 216 -1.99 8.36 5.75
N GLY A 217 -3.28 8.05 5.52
CA GLY A 217 -4.42 8.81 6.05
C GLY A 217 -5.18 8.13 7.19
N SER A 218 -5.07 6.81 7.34
CA SER A 218 -5.71 6.03 8.41
C SER A 218 -4.82 4.87 8.85
N THR A 219 -5.19 4.26 9.97
CA THR A 219 -4.67 2.96 10.40
C THR A 219 -5.83 2.03 10.75
N GLN A 220 -5.67 0.75 10.41
CA GLN A 220 -6.68 -0.28 10.57
C GLN A 220 -6.15 -1.39 11.48
N ILE A 221 -7.06 -1.93 12.28
CA ILE A 221 -6.86 -3.15 13.06
C ILE A 221 -8.05 -4.06 12.82
N THR A 222 -7.78 -5.31 12.43
CA THR A 222 -8.84 -6.29 12.18
C THR A 222 -8.41 -7.68 12.65
N PHE A 223 -9.27 -8.39 13.38
CA PHE A 223 -9.03 -9.76 13.83
C PHE A 223 -10.34 -10.47 14.17
N SER A 224 -10.35 -11.81 14.21
CA SER A 224 -11.49 -12.59 14.71
C SER A 224 -11.43 -12.70 16.24
N PRO A 225 -12.35 -12.07 17.00
CA PRO A 225 -12.39 -12.22 18.45
C PRO A 225 -12.76 -13.66 18.83
N ARG A 226 -12.11 -14.19 19.85
CA ARG A 226 -12.32 -15.51 20.44
C ARG A 226 -12.97 -15.40 21.81
N ASP A 227 -12.80 -14.28 22.51
CA ASP A 227 -13.46 -13.98 23.78
C ASP A 227 -14.83 -13.32 23.55
N GLU A 228 -15.90 -13.92 24.08
CA GLU A 228 -17.24 -13.34 24.08
C GLU A 228 -17.27 -11.95 24.70
N LYS A 229 -16.39 -11.70 25.69
CA LYS A 229 -16.26 -10.39 26.35
C LYS A 229 -15.80 -9.32 25.35
N THR A 230 -14.92 -9.65 24.41
CA THR A 230 -14.50 -8.73 23.35
C THR A 230 -15.69 -8.37 22.46
N ILE A 231 -16.51 -9.34 22.10
CA ILE A 231 -17.71 -9.14 21.28
C ILE A 231 -18.73 -8.25 22.01
N GLN A 232 -18.99 -8.52 23.29
CA GLN A 232 -20.03 -7.83 24.06
C GLN A 232 -19.62 -6.41 24.51
N MET A 233 -18.34 -6.18 24.80
CA MET A 233 -17.86 -4.88 25.32
C MET A 233 -17.32 -3.93 24.24
N SER A 234 -17.14 -4.41 23.02
CA SER A 234 -16.73 -3.55 21.90
C SER A 234 -17.91 -2.68 21.44
N PRO A 235 -17.65 -1.48 20.88
CA PRO A 235 -18.69 -0.72 20.21
C PRO A 235 -19.36 -1.57 19.12
N ILE A 236 -20.67 -1.40 18.95
CA ILE A 236 -21.45 -2.25 18.03
C ILE A 236 -20.90 -2.19 16.59
N ASP A 237 -20.47 -1.00 16.16
CA ASP A 237 -19.94 -0.78 14.80
C ASP A 237 -18.55 -1.40 14.57
N PHE A 238 -17.89 -1.86 15.63
CA PHE A 238 -16.56 -2.46 15.56
C PHE A 238 -16.62 -3.98 15.35
N ILE A 239 -17.78 -4.60 15.63
CA ILE A 239 -17.99 -6.02 15.37
C ILE A 239 -18.76 -6.15 14.06
N ARG A 240 -18.14 -6.80 13.07
CA ARG A 240 -18.74 -6.98 11.74
C ARG A 240 -18.81 -8.45 11.40
N SER A 241 -19.96 -8.85 10.88
CA SER A 241 -20.17 -10.18 10.31
C SER A 241 -20.37 -10.08 8.82
N PHE A 242 -19.72 -10.96 8.06
CA PHE A 242 -19.85 -11.04 6.62
C PHE A 242 -19.75 -12.50 6.17
N GLN A 243 -20.33 -12.79 5.01
CA GLN A 243 -20.23 -14.11 4.38
C GLN A 243 -19.11 -14.08 3.35
N MET A 244 -18.23 -15.08 3.38
CA MET A 244 -17.13 -15.26 2.44
C MET A 244 -16.76 -16.74 2.38
N PHE A 245 -16.61 -17.29 1.18
CA PHE A 245 -16.27 -18.72 0.98
C PHE A 245 -17.24 -19.67 1.73
N ASP A 246 -18.54 -19.44 1.56
CA ASP A 246 -19.64 -20.21 2.18
C ASP A 246 -19.63 -20.24 3.72
N ARG A 247 -18.97 -19.27 4.35
CA ARG A 247 -18.88 -19.17 5.80
C ARG A 247 -19.14 -17.75 6.29
N THR A 248 -19.83 -17.65 7.41
CA THR A 248 -19.94 -16.38 8.14
C THR A 248 -18.70 -16.18 9.00
N HIS A 249 -18.03 -15.06 8.82
CA HIS A 249 -16.91 -14.62 9.65
C HIS A 249 -17.37 -13.44 10.48
N THR A 250 -17.04 -13.47 11.77
CA THR A 250 -17.22 -12.33 12.69
C THR A 250 -15.85 -11.79 13.06
N VAL A 251 -15.64 -10.50 12.84
CA VAL A 251 -14.37 -9.82 13.11
C VAL A 251 -14.59 -8.56 13.93
N TYR A 252 -13.64 -8.27 14.81
CA TYR A 252 -13.39 -6.93 15.29
C TYR A 252 -12.66 -6.19 14.18
N THR A 253 -13.13 -5.01 13.82
CA THR A 253 -12.49 -4.17 12.80
C THR A 253 -12.73 -2.70 13.11
N HIS A 254 -11.68 -1.89 13.01
CA HIS A 254 -11.83 -0.45 13.05
C HIS A 254 -10.77 0.26 12.23
N SER A 255 -11.17 1.38 11.63
CA SER A 255 -10.29 2.28 10.89
C SER A 255 -10.25 3.65 11.56
N TYR A 256 -9.08 4.01 12.07
CA TYR A 256 -8.84 5.30 12.69
C TYR A 256 -8.44 6.35 11.64
N LEU A 257 -9.43 7.01 11.04
CA LEU A 257 -9.22 8.08 10.06
C LEU A 257 -8.47 9.27 10.68
N GLY A 258 -7.51 9.83 9.95
CA GLY A 258 -6.62 10.90 10.41
C GLY A 258 -5.45 10.41 11.27
N LEU A 259 -5.42 9.12 11.64
CA LEU A 259 -4.33 8.48 12.37
C LEU A 259 -3.45 7.58 11.47
N GLY A 260 -3.46 7.82 10.16
CA GLY A 260 -2.39 7.30 9.30
C GLY A 260 -1.09 8.06 9.55
N LEU A 261 0.06 7.50 9.17
CA LEU A 261 1.37 8.06 9.52
C LEU A 261 1.54 9.50 9.03
N MET A 262 1.09 9.81 7.81
CA MET A 262 1.26 11.15 7.21
C MET A 262 0.31 12.17 7.86
N SER A 263 -0.95 11.82 8.07
CA SER A 263 -1.94 12.69 8.74
C SER A 263 -1.61 12.91 10.23
N ALA A 264 -1.15 11.86 10.92
CA ALA A 264 -0.68 11.96 12.29
C ALA A 264 0.55 12.86 12.37
N ARG A 265 1.50 12.74 11.43
CA ARG A 265 2.68 13.61 11.36
C ARG A 265 2.30 15.07 11.25
N LEU A 266 1.37 15.44 10.35
CA LEU A 266 0.89 16.82 10.23
C LEU A 266 0.40 17.36 11.59
N THR A 267 -0.42 16.56 12.29
CA THR A 267 -0.98 16.92 13.59
C THR A 267 0.10 17.04 14.68
N ILE A 268 1.07 16.12 14.71
CA ILE A 268 2.18 16.10 15.67
C ILE A 268 3.09 17.31 15.46
N LEU A 269 3.37 17.68 14.21
CA LEU A 269 4.12 18.88 13.83
C LEU A 269 3.38 20.18 14.15
N GLY A 270 2.08 20.12 14.48
CA GLY A 270 1.25 21.28 14.82
C GLY A 270 0.58 21.95 13.62
N GLY A 271 0.55 21.29 12.46
CA GLY A 271 -0.12 21.78 11.27
C GLY A 271 -1.58 21.33 11.17
N SER A 272 -2.30 21.95 10.23
CA SER A 272 -3.63 21.55 9.77
C SER A 272 -3.67 21.64 8.24
N VAL A 273 -4.61 20.91 7.62
CA VAL A 273 -4.80 20.93 6.17
C VAL A 273 -5.24 22.33 5.70
N ASP A 274 -6.02 23.03 6.52
CA ASP A 274 -6.38 24.44 6.35
C ASP A 274 -5.78 25.27 7.52
N PRO A 275 -4.56 25.81 7.39
CA PRO A 275 -3.94 26.58 8.46
C PRO A 275 -4.64 27.95 8.64
N PRO A 276 -5.09 28.28 9.87
CA PRO A 276 -5.63 29.61 10.16
C PRO A 276 -4.59 30.69 9.83
N GLY A 277 -4.95 31.65 8.98
CA GLY A 277 -4.07 32.75 8.57
C GLY A 277 -2.98 32.38 7.56
N GLY A 278 -3.01 31.17 6.98
CA GLY A 278 -2.09 30.74 5.93
C GLY A 278 -0.65 30.49 6.40
N SER A 279 -0.40 30.43 7.71
CA SER A 279 0.93 30.14 8.24
C SER A 279 1.31 28.68 7.95
N THR A 280 2.37 28.50 7.17
CA THR A 280 2.94 27.17 6.84
C THR A 280 4.21 26.87 7.64
N GLU A 281 4.58 27.72 8.60
CA GLU A 281 5.70 27.47 9.51
C GLU A 281 5.25 26.63 10.71
N LEU A 282 5.89 25.48 10.89
CA LEU A 282 5.61 24.51 11.95
C LEU A 282 6.85 24.33 12.83
N VAL A 283 6.66 24.36 14.15
CA VAL A 283 7.73 24.11 15.13
C VAL A 283 7.35 22.88 15.93
N SER A 284 8.21 21.86 15.94
CA SER A 284 7.90 20.59 16.59
C SER A 284 8.95 20.15 17.62
N PRO A 285 8.53 19.63 18.79
CA PRO A 285 9.43 18.97 19.74
C PRO A 285 10.02 17.66 19.20
N CYS A 286 9.41 17.07 18.16
CA CYS A 286 9.83 15.81 17.57
C CYS A 286 11.01 15.92 16.60
N LEU A 287 11.59 17.11 16.46
CA LEU A 287 12.69 17.39 15.54
C LEU A 287 13.85 18.04 16.29
N PRO A 288 15.11 17.73 15.92
CA PRO A 288 16.28 18.33 16.54
C PRO A 288 16.28 19.86 16.45
N PRO A 289 16.76 20.61 17.47
CA PRO A 289 16.70 22.08 17.49
C PRO A 289 17.30 22.79 16.28
N GLN A 290 18.32 22.20 15.67
CA GLN A 290 19.00 22.72 14.48
C GLN A 290 18.29 22.39 13.16
N TYR A 291 17.29 21.51 13.19
CA TYR A 291 16.60 21.10 11.98
C TYR A 291 15.71 22.23 11.44
N SER A 292 15.86 22.52 10.15
CA SER A 292 14.94 23.32 9.37
C SER A 292 14.85 22.74 7.96
N GLY A 293 13.64 22.47 7.48
CA GLY A 293 13.43 21.88 6.17
C GLY A 293 12.05 22.15 5.59
N ARG A 294 11.90 21.90 4.30
CA ARG A 294 10.60 21.96 3.62
C ARG A 294 9.97 20.58 3.60
N TRP A 295 8.67 20.52 3.86
CA TRP A 295 7.89 19.29 3.79
C TRP A 295 6.58 19.56 3.07
N GLU A 296 6.31 18.79 2.03
CA GLU A 296 5.08 18.89 1.26
C GLU A 296 4.07 17.83 1.72
N HIS A 297 2.84 18.26 1.98
CA HIS A 297 1.74 17.39 2.34
C HIS A 297 0.41 17.99 1.87
N ALA A 298 -0.39 17.20 1.16
CA ALA A 298 -1.68 17.62 0.58
C ALA A 298 -1.56 18.94 -0.22
N ASP A 299 -0.53 19.01 -1.08
CA ASP A 299 -0.22 20.16 -1.95
C ASP A 299 0.15 21.47 -1.21
N VAL A 300 0.30 21.41 0.11
CA VAL A 300 0.81 22.50 0.94
C VAL A 300 2.28 22.25 1.29
N VAL A 301 3.13 23.24 1.03
CA VAL A 301 4.54 23.20 1.41
C VAL A 301 4.76 23.90 2.76
N PHE A 302 5.07 23.11 3.78
CA PHE A 302 5.38 23.56 5.12
C PHE A 302 6.87 23.84 5.30
N THR A 303 7.19 24.86 6.08
CA THR A 303 8.53 25.06 6.65
C THR A 303 8.53 24.48 8.04
N VAL A 304 9.25 23.38 8.26
CA VAL A 304 9.25 22.65 9.53
C VAL A 304 10.57 22.88 10.25
N LYS A 305 10.50 23.24 11.54
CA LYS A 305 11.64 23.54 12.40
C LYS A 305 11.59 22.71 13.69
N GLY A 306 12.76 22.42 14.26
CA GLY A 306 12.87 21.89 15.61
C GLY A 306 12.56 22.93 16.69
N GLN A 307 12.09 22.46 17.84
CA GLN A 307 11.93 23.31 19.03
C GLN A 307 13.30 23.74 19.59
N LYS A 308 13.34 24.87 20.32
CA LYS A 308 14.56 25.38 20.97
C LYS A 308 15.23 24.31 21.85
N ALA A 309 16.57 24.35 21.88
CA ALA A 309 17.37 23.49 22.74
C ALA A 309 17.02 23.69 24.22
N GLY A 310 17.04 22.61 25.01
CA GLY A 310 16.77 22.64 26.45
C GLY A 310 16.09 21.38 26.98
N GLU A 311 15.41 20.62 26.12
CA GLU A 311 14.71 19.39 26.50
C GLU A 311 15.10 18.21 25.58
N PRO A 312 15.16 16.97 26.11
CA PRO A 312 15.37 15.78 25.29
C PRO A 312 14.29 15.59 24.22
N VAL A 313 14.71 15.38 22.96
CA VAL A 313 13.80 15.25 21.79
C VAL A 313 12.86 14.05 21.94
N PHE A 314 13.34 12.93 22.45
CA PHE A 314 12.52 11.73 22.61
C PHE A 314 11.35 11.97 23.58
N GLU A 315 11.62 12.49 24.77
CA GLU A 315 10.65 12.69 25.86
C GLU A 315 9.59 13.73 25.48
N THR A 316 10.01 14.81 24.84
CA THR A 316 9.10 15.87 24.37
C THR A 316 8.25 15.40 23.20
N CYS A 317 8.83 14.63 22.27
CA CYS A 317 8.08 14.01 21.20
C CYS A 317 7.07 12.97 21.72
N LEU A 318 7.49 12.12 22.66
CA LEU A 318 6.63 11.13 23.30
C LEU A 318 5.41 11.80 23.94
N THR A 319 5.64 12.86 24.71
CA THR A 319 4.56 13.64 25.33
C THR A 319 3.62 14.24 24.28
N ARG A 320 4.17 14.79 23.19
CA ARG A 320 3.37 15.35 22.08
C ARG A 320 2.52 14.27 21.42
N VAL A 321 3.09 13.11 21.11
CA VAL A 321 2.40 11.98 20.48
C VAL A 321 1.31 11.41 21.38
N GLN A 322 1.59 11.18 22.67
CA GLN A 322 0.61 10.73 23.65
C GLN A 322 -0.58 11.69 23.73
N LYS A 323 -0.33 13.01 23.74
CA LYS A 323 -1.39 14.02 23.69
C LYS A 323 -2.23 13.94 22.40
N VAL A 324 -1.60 13.68 21.25
CA VAL A 324 -2.30 13.55 19.97
C VAL A 324 -3.19 12.30 19.94
N LEU A 325 -2.77 11.21 20.58
CA LEU A 325 -3.49 9.92 20.60
C LEU A 325 -4.47 9.77 21.78
N TYR A 326 -4.35 10.61 22.81
CA TYR A 326 -5.16 10.54 24.02
C TYR A 326 -6.66 10.44 23.73
N GLY A 327 -7.27 9.34 24.19
CA GLY A 327 -8.71 9.09 24.05
C GLY A 327 -9.19 8.78 22.64
N LYS A 328 -8.30 8.65 21.64
CA LYS A 328 -8.68 8.38 20.24
C LYS A 328 -8.67 6.91 19.87
N ILE A 329 -7.94 6.09 20.61
CA ILE A 329 -7.79 4.66 20.33
C ILE A 329 -8.61 3.85 21.33
N LYS A 330 -9.38 2.88 20.83
CA LYS A 330 -10.04 1.89 21.69
C LYS A 330 -9.08 0.73 21.92
N ARG A 331 -8.56 0.65 23.14
CA ARG A 331 -7.76 -0.51 23.57
C ARG A 331 -8.60 -1.79 23.58
N VAL A 332 -8.02 -2.89 23.11
CA VAL A 332 -8.65 -4.22 23.14
C VAL A 332 -7.73 -5.20 23.86
N SER A 333 -8.22 -5.85 24.93
CA SER A 333 -7.38 -6.72 25.76
C SER A 333 -6.96 -8.01 25.07
N GLU A 334 -7.72 -8.47 24.08
CA GLU A 334 -7.50 -9.75 23.41
C GLU A 334 -6.29 -9.75 22.47
N VAL A 335 -5.81 -8.58 22.02
CA VAL A 335 -4.68 -8.48 21.09
C VAL A 335 -3.41 -9.16 21.62
N VAL A 336 -3.28 -9.28 22.95
CA VAL A 336 -2.11 -9.86 23.64
C VAL A 336 -1.96 -11.37 23.46
N SER A 337 -3.02 -12.07 23.09
CA SER A 337 -3.06 -13.53 22.92
C SER A 337 -3.17 -13.96 21.45
N MET A 338 -2.96 -13.03 20.52
CA MET A 338 -3.14 -13.24 19.09
C MET A 338 -1.87 -12.91 18.30
N ASP A 339 -1.66 -13.66 17.22
CA ASP A 339 -0.63 -13.33 16.23
C ASP A 339 -1.15 -12.25 15.28
N PHE A 340 -0.28 -11.31 14.90
CA PHE A 340 -0.60 -10.23 13.98
C PHE A 340 0.41 -10.13 12.84
N TYR A 341 -0.11 -9.90 11.65
CA TYR A 341 0.65 -9.34 10.54
C TYR A 341 0.49 -7.82 10.52
N ALA A 342 1.58 -7.09 10.34
CA ALA A 342 1.56 -5.65 10.16
C ALA A 342 2.27 -5.29 8.85
N PHE A 343 1.77 -4.28 8.13
CA PHE A 343 2.34 -3.87 6.85
C PHE A 343 2.20 -2.36 6.62
N SER A 344 2.47 -1.90 5.40
CA SER A 344 2.58 -0.48 5.06
C SER A 344 3.64 0.23 5.91
N PHE A 345 3.33 1.35 6.58
CA PHE A 345 4.37 2.10 7.29
C PHE A 345 4.95 1.39 8.52
N TYR A 346 4.29 0.36 9.07
CA TYR A 346 4.96 -0.52 10.05
C TYR A 346 6.16 -1.21 9.39
N TYR A 347 5.94 -1.80 8.22
CA TYR A 347 6.98 -2.47 7.43
C TYR A 347 8.11 -1.50 7.04
N ASP A 348 7.76 -0.36 6.43
CA ASP A 348 8.74 0.62 5.95
C ASP A 348 9.68 1.11 7.06
N ARG A 349 9.14 1.37 8.26
CA ARG A 349 9.95 1.82 9.40
C ARG A 349 10.84 0.71 9.93
N ALA A 350 10.37 -0.54 9.98
CA ALA A 350 11.23 -1.66 10.38
C ALA A 350 12.39 -1.91 9.39
N VAL A 351 12.15 -1.73 8.08
CA VAL A 351 13.20 -1.77 7.05
C VAL A 351 14.20 -0.62 7.25
N ASN A 352 13.73 0.60 7.50
CA ASN A 352 14.62 1.75 7.76
C ASN A 352 15.50 1.55 9.00
N LEU A 353 15.06 0.73 9.95
CA LEU A 353 15.84 0.36 11.12
C LEU A 353 16.85 -0.78 10.87
N GLY A 354 16.78 -1.45 9.72
CA GLY A 354 17.59 -2.64 9.42
C GLY A 354 17.24 -3.84 10.30
N ILE A 355 16.06 -3.85 10.94
CA ILE A 355 15.61 -4.95 11.80
C ILE A 355 15.08 -6.12 10.95
N ILE A 356 14.47 -5.80 9.81
CA ILE A 356 13.98 -6.76 8.84
C ILE A 356 14.61 -6.50 7.47
N ASP A 357 14.64 -7.53 6.64
CA ASP A 357 15.08 -7.42 5.25
C ASP A 357 13.95 -6.83 4.37
N GLU A 358 14.30 -5.94 3.44
CA GLU A 358 13.35 -5.25 2.55
C GLU A 358 12.63 -6.19 1.56
N LYS A 359 13.20 -7.35 1.24
CA LYS A 359 12.59 -8.31 0.33
C LYS A 359 11.88 -9.43 1.08
N MET A 360 12.54 -9.97 2.09
CA MET A 360 12.07 -11.15 2.83
C MET A 360 11.10 -10.80 3.96
N GLY A 361 11.11 -9.55 4.44
CA GLY A 361 10.40 -9.18 5.66
C GLY A 361 11.03 -9.81 6.90
N GLY A 362 10.23 -10.02 7.94
CA GLY A 362 10.69 -10.62 9.19
C GLY A 362 9.68 -10.48 10.33
N ALA A 363 10.19 -10.44 11.55
CA ALA A 363 9.41 -10.18 12.75
C ALA A 363 10.08 -9.07 13.56
N ILE A 364 9.27 -8.28 14.25
CA ILE A 364 9.74 -7.21 15.13
C ILE A 364 8.96 -7.26 16.44
N ARG A 365 9.61 -7.00 17.57
CA ARG A 365 8.90 -6.78 18.84
C ARG A 365 8.42 -5.35 18.94
N VAL A 366 7.31 -5.14 19.64
CA VAL A 366 6.81 -3.79 19.95
C VAL A 366 7.88 -2.93 20.67
N SER A 367 8.69 -3.55 21.54
CA SER A 367 9.81 -2.89 22.21
C SER A 367 10.87 -2.39 21.23
N ASP A 368 11.13 -3.10 20.13
CA ASP A 368 12.21 -2.76 19.21
C ASP A 368 11.94 -1.41 18.50
N TYR A 369 10.67 -1.07 18.22
CA TYR A 369 10.31 0.29 17.75
C TYR A 369 10.63 1.35 18.80
N THR A 370 10.37 1.05 20.08
CA THR A 370 10.55 2.00 21.19
C THR A 370 12.03 2.23 21.47
N ASP A 371 12.83 1.17 21.45
CA ASP A 371 14.28 1.23 21.64
C ASP A 371 14.95 1.95 20.47
N ALA A 372 14.48 1.69 19.25
CA ALA A 372 14.91 2.41 18.07
C ALA A 372 14.52 3.90 18.12
N ALA A 373 13.30 4.23 18.56
CA ALA A 373 12.87 5.62 18.74
C ALA A 373 13.82 6.38 19.68
N ARG A 374 14.14 5.82 20.86
CA ARG A 374 15.10 6.43 21.80
C ARG A 374 16.45 6.69 21.13
N ARG A 375 17.00 5.67 20.47
CA ARG A 375 18.29 5.76 19.78
C ARG A 375 18.30 6.81 18.66
N VAL A 376 17.28 6.83 17.81
CA VAL A 376 17.18 7.75 16.66
C VAL A 376 16.95 9.18 17.12
N CYS A 377 16.11 9.40 18.13
CA CYS A 377 15.83 10.74 18.66
C CYS A 377 17.01 11.34 19.43
N SER A 378 17.91 10.51 19.98
CA SER A 378 19.14 10.97 20.66
C SER A 378 20.36 11.09 19.74
N GLY A 379 20.29 10.54 18.52
CA GLY A 379 21.40 10.61 17.56
C GLY A 379 21.61 12.04 17.02
N PRO A 380 22.82 12.36 16.52
CA PRO A 380 23.00 13.58 15.74
C PRO A 380 22.00 13.60 14.58
N SER A 381 21.56 14.79 14.18
CA SER A 381 20.72 14.94 12.98
C SER A 381 21.43 14.24 11.82
N ALA A 382 20.89 13.08 11.48
CA ALA A 382 20.93 12.43 10.19
C ALA A 382 21.54 13.30 9.07
N GLU A 383 22.54 12.76 8.36
CA GLU A 383 23.03 13.35 7.11
C GLU A 383 21.84 13.73 6.18
N PRO A 384 21.99 14.70 5.25
CA PRO A 384 20.91 15.21 4.40
C PRO A 384 20.10 14.16 3.60
N GLN A 385 20.57 12.90 3.55
CA GLN A 385 19.95 11.77 2.86
C GLN A 385 19.04 10.90 3.76
N GLN A 386 19.04 11.09 5.07
CA GLN A 386 18.21 10.34 6.02
C GLN A 386 16.86 11.03 6.25
N ASN A 387 15.79 10.25 6.37
CA ASN A 387 14.43 10.75 6.63
C ASN A 387 14.39 11.56 7.95
N PRO A 388 14.19 12.89 7.91
CA PRO A 388 14.24 13.74 9.09
C PRO A 388 13.11 13.46 10.09
N PHE A 389 12.06 12.76 9.66
CA PHE A 389 10.91 12.42 10.49
C PHE A 389 11.00 11.03 11.13
N LEU A 390 12.12 10.31 10.97
CA LEU A 390 12.23 8.93 11.48
C LEU A 390 12.03 8.86 13.01
N CYS A 391 12.59 9.80 13.78
CA CYS A 391 12.35 9.89 15.23
C CYS A 391 10.84 10.00 15.54
N LEU A 392 10.16 10.97 14.92
CA LEU A 392 8.73 11.21 15.07
C LEU A 392 7.92 9.95 14.73
N ASP A 393 8.19 9.34 13.57
CA ASP A 393 7.45 8.18 13.07
C ASP A 393 7.57 6.98 14.00
N LEU A 394 8.77 6.74 14.56
CA LEU A 394 9.02 5.62 15.47
C LEU A 394 8.34 5.86 16.83
N VAL A 395 8.43 7.07 17.38
CA VAL A 395 7.69 7.43 18.60
C VAL A 395 6.19 7.25 18.38
N TYR A 396 5.68 7.68 17.22
CA TYR A 396 4.27 7.52 16.85
C TYR A 396 3.85 6.05 16.81
N ILE A 397 4.57 5.20 16.07
CA ILE A 397 4.30 3.76 15.98
C ILE A 397 4.35 3.09 17.36
N SER A 398 5.37 3.42 18.17
CA SER A 398 5.51 2.87 19.52
C SER A 398 4.30 3.18 20.40
N VAL A 399 3.85 4.44 20.44
CA VAL A 399 2.69 4.82 21.26
C VAL A 399 1.41 4.21 20.68
N LEU A 400 1.23 4.23 19.35
CA LEU A 400 0.05 3.66 18.70
C LEU A 400 -0.14 2.17 19.04
N LEU A 401 0.93 1.36 18.97
CA LEU A 401 0.88 -0.06 19.34
C LEU A 401 0.56 -0.26 20.83
N GLN A 402 1.10 0.59 21.71
CA GLN A 402 0.78 0.55 23.15
C GLN A 402 -0.67 0.91 23.44
N GLU A 403 -1.22 1.92 22.76
CA GLU A 403 -2.62 2.34 22.88
C GLU A 403 -3.60 1.27 22.40
N PHE A 404 -3.24 0.52 21.35
CA PHE A 404 -4.00 -0.67 20.95
C PHE A 404 -3.99 -1.77 22.01
N GLY A 405 -2.94 -1.82 22.83
CA GLY A 405 -2.80 -2.75 23.94
C GLY A 405 -1.72 -3.81 23.76
N PHE A 406 -0.90 -3.73 22.70
CA PHE A 406 0.17 -4.68 22.46
C PHE A 406 1.29 -4.56 23.52
N PRO A 407 1.65 -5.64 24.24
CA PRO A 407 2.75 -5.62 25.19
C PRO A 407 4.12 -5.52 24.48
N PRO A 408 5.14 -4.99 25.16
CA PRO A 408 6.46 -4.74 24.57
C PRO A 408 7.13 -5.98 23.95
N HIS A 409 6.89 -7.17 24.52
CA HIS A 409 7.53 -8.41 24.09
C HIS A 409 6.82 -9.09 22.92
N GLN A 410 5.58 -8.69 22.58
CA GLN A 410 4.83 -9.32 21.50
C GLN A 410 5.50 -9.04 20.16
N GLN A 411 5.57 -10.08 19.33
CA GLN A 411 6.13 -10.01 17.98
C GLN A 411 5.02 -9.75 16.96
N LEU A 412 5.29 -8.82 16.04
CA LEU A 412 4.49 -8.59 14.84
C LEU A 412 5.23 -9.17 13.65
N ARG A 413 4.52 -9.90 12.79
CA ARG A 413 5.05 -10.39 11.52
C ARG A 413 4.95 -9.29 10.48
N LEU A 414 6.05 -8.98 9.81
CA LEU A 414 6.15 -7.94 8.81
C LEU A 414 6.52 -8.59 7.48
N ALA A 415 5.61 -8.55 6.53
CA ALA A 415 5.85 -9.05 5.18
C ALA A 415 5.38 -7.98 4.19
N ARG A 416 6.14 -7.77 3.12
CA ARG A 416 5.71 -6.98 1.97
C ARG A 416 4.86 -7.82 1.02
N THR A 417 5.24 -9.08 0.89
CA THR A 417 4.50 -10.08 0.13
C THR A 417 4.37 -11.36 0.93
N ILE A 418 3.24 -12.05 0.83
CA ILE A 418 3.06 -13.43 1.32
C ILE A 418 2.82 -14.30 0.10
N ASN A 419 3.63 -15.34 -0.09
CA ASN A 419 3.58 -16.21 -1.27
C ASN A 419 3.62 -15.42 -2.60
N GLN A 420 4.50 -14.42 -2.67
CA GLN A 420 4.69 -13.52 -3.83
C GLN A 420 3.49 -12.61 -4.16
N VAL A 421 2.52 -12.49 -3.25
CA VAL A 421 1.39 -11.56 -3.38
C VAL A 421 1.53 -10.41 -2.38
N GLU A 422 1.38 -9.17 -2.85
CA GLU A 422 1.49 -7.94 -2.05
C GLU A 422 0.51 -7.98 -0.87
N THR A 423 1.03 -7.75 0.34
CA THR A 423 0.22 -7.64 1.55
C THR A 423 -0.48 -6.29 1.57
N SER A 424 -1.73 -6.29 1.10
CA SER A 424 -2.62 -5.13 1.07
C SER A 424 -4.07 -5.58 1.22
N TRP A 425 -5.02 -4.65 1.14
CA TRP A 425 -6.44 -5.00 1.07
C TRP A 425 -6.91 -5.45 -0.32
N ALA A 426 -6.10 -5.28 -1.36
CA ALA A 426 -6.53 -5.39 -2.76
C ALA A 426 -7.04 -6.79 -3.15
N LEU A 427 -6.39 -7.86 -2.67
CA LEU A 427 -6.80 -9.24 -2.98
C LEU A 427 -8.15 -9.57 -2.36
N GLY A 428 -8.32 -9.30 -1.06
CA GLY A 428 -9.59 -9.52 -0.35
C GLY A 428 -10.73 -8.70 -0.94
N ALA A 429 -10.47 -7.45 -1.33
CA ALA A 429 -11.46 -6.63 -2.02
C ALA A 429 -11.81 -7.19 -3.41
N THR A 430 -10.85 -7.79 -4.11
CA THR A 430 -11.08 -8.47 -5.39
C THR A 430 -12.01 -9.67 -5.19
N PHE A 431 -11.76 -10.50 -4.16
CA PHE A 431 -12.65 -11.62 -3.86
C PHE A 431 -14.05 -11.17 -3.49
N ASN A 432 -14.18 -10.17 -2.61
CA ASN A 432 -15.47 -9.59 -2.24
C ASN A 432 -16.24 -9.10 -3.47
N TYR A 433 -15.58 -8.36 -4.37
CA TYR A 433 -16.23 -7.89 -5.60
C TYR A 433 -16.61 -9.04 -6.52
N MET A 434 -15.77 -10.06 -6.68
CA MET A 434 -16.12 -11.22 -7.50
C MET A 434 -17.31 -12.01 -6.94
N GLU A 435 -17.51 -12.08 -5.63
CA GLU A 435 -18.70 -12.67 -5.04
C GLU A 435 -19.98 -11.87 -5.36
N THR A 436 -19.92 -10.53 -5.35
CA THR A 436 -21.09 -9.70 -5.72
C THR A 436 -21.50 -9.91 -7.19
N LEU A 437 -20.53 -10.18 -8.07
CA LEU A 437 -20.80 -10.51 -9.49
C LEU A 437 -21.48 -11.88 -9.68
N ARG A 438 -21.36 -12.81 -8.72
CA ARG A 438 -21.98 -14.14 -8.79
C ARG A 438 -23.39 -14.17 -8.21
N GLY A 439 -23.66 -13.27 -7.26
CA GLY A 439 -24.98 -13.10 -6.65
C GLY A 439 -25.92 -12.17 -7.43
N SER A 440 -25.45 -11.55 -8.51
CA SER A 440 -26.24 -10.72 -9.45
C SER A 440 -26.43 -11.45 -10.76
#